data_AF-A0AAD7UNQ3-F1
#
_entry.id   AF-A0AAD7UNQ3-F1
#
_cell.length_a   1.000
_cell.length_b   1.000
_cell.length_c   1.000
_cell.angle_alpha   90.00
_cell.angle_beta   90.00
_cell.angle_gamma   90.00
#
_symmetry.space_group_name_H-M   'P 1'
#
loop_
_entity.id
_entity.type
_entity.pdbx_description
1 polymer ?
#
loop_
_entity_poly.entity_id
_entity_poly.type
_entity_poly.pdbx_seq_one_letter_code
_entity_poly.pdbx_strand_id
1 'polypeptide(L)'
;MVSWRIALAMAGRALADEWITGTYTTGYWDCCKPSCAWSGKGDVDAPVRSCEAETGNVLSDPDVASVCDGGTSASCVDNQPFTINDELTMGFAAAAVGGSSGLSGDENCGMCYELVWTDEEFDYGGGAHPDIVGKRHVVQVTNIGFDVTGSHSFDLQIPSAGQGLFDTGCEIQFPDYKSKHFDCGNNYGGCDDISGCEDLPDDLRAGCEWRFDGSVYGWKTENGKSDNPYVRFRRVKCPSELVAITGTTPNDDDDYPEIEYVTFTPAPTLGYNPSPQPTTNGVCCFYIEGGDACEDCSPENGIRGGFCMESEENCLFCSATATYCAPTDLDDCPDEAEWYKEGDQTKNCSWVSVLSTKRCSVKGADGRFAYEGCRGSCQTCDKGCEGDDADFYVGDPSKDCDWVGRASTVRCKKEGSSGFAYSRCKYACGLCNYENCDDDEDWQMPGEPSKDCDWVGDFRQNRCVKVGDDGSFAFESCRHSCHSCTRIITKACSDSTSWYKRDEPEKGCDWVGGFAPSRCAVRGEDDRWAFEACPVSCSTCS
;
A
#
# COMPACT_ATOMS: atom_id res chain seq x y z
N MET A 1 -4.54 -15.97 -56.41
CA MET A 1 -4.78 -16.21 -54.97
C MET A 1 -3.98 -15.23 -54.14
N VAL A 2 -4.32 -13.93 -54.09
CA VAL A 2 -3.83 -13.00 -53.06
C VAL A 2 -4.80 -11.81 -53.05
N SER A 3 -5.91 -11.86 -52.31
CA SER A 3 -6.66 -10.63 -51.94
C SER A 3 -7.81 -10.88 -50.95
N TRP A 4 -7.65 -11.79 -49.98
CA TRP A 4 -8.69 -12.06 -48.96
C TRP A 4 -8.15 -12.04 -47.52
N ARG A 5 -6.87 -11.71 -47.30
CA ARG A 5 -6.25 -11.70 -45.95
C ARG A 5 -6.05 -10.30 -45.34
N ILE A 6 -6.20 -9.23 -46.11
CA ILE A 6 -5.96 -7.85 -45.61
C ILE A 6 -7.25 -7.22 -45.04
N ALA A 7 -8.44 -7.70 -45.44
CA ALA A 7 -9.70 -7.15 -44.94
C ALA A 7 -10.07 -7.61 -43.51
N LEU A 8 -9.50 -8.72 -43.01
CA LEU A 8 -9.82 -9.24 -41.67
C LEU A 8 -9.08 -8.47 -40.55
N ALA A 9 -7.82 -8.08 -40.77
CA ALA A 9 -7.01 -7.36 -39.78
C ALA A 9 -7.44 -5.90 -39.55
N MET A 10 -8.09 -5.27 -40.54
CA MET A 10 -8.61 -3.90 -40.42
C MET A 10 -9.99 -3.84 -39.75
N ALA A 11 -10.73 -4.96 -39.69
CA ALA A 11 -12.02 -5.03 -39.01
C ALA A 11 -11.86 -5.26 -37.50
N GLY A 12 -10.84 -6.02 -37.07
CA GLY A 12 -10.55 -6.24 -35.64
C GLY A 12 -10.08 -4.96 -34.92
N ARG A 13 -9.16 -4.20 -35.53
CA ARG A 13 -8.68 -2.92 -34.97
C ARG A 13 -9.74 -1.82 -34.86
N ALA A 14 -10.85 -1.91 -35.60
CA ALA A 14 -11.89 -0.88 -35.59
C ALA A 14 -12.85 -1.01 -34.39
N LEU A 15 -12.94 -2.17 -33.75
CA LEU A 15 -13.84 -2.41 -32.60
C LEU A 15 -13.21 -2.05 -31.24
N ALA A 16 -11.87 -1.96 -31.16
CA ALA A 16 -11.17 -1.75 -29.89
C ALA A 16 -11.15 -0.29 -29.38
N ASP A 17 -11.54 0.67 -30.23
CA ASP A 17 -11.61 2.11 -29.89
C ASP A 17 -13.03 2.61 -29.64
N GLU A 18 -14.05 1.76 -29.80
CA GLU A 18 -15.45 2.15 -29.60
C GLU A 18 -15.84 2.05 -28.12
N TRP A 19 -16.24 3.18 -27.54
CA TRP A 19 -16.75 3.24 -26.18
C TRP A 19 -18.23 2.91 -26.15
N ILE A 20 -18.59 1.95 -25.31
CA ILE A 20 -19.97 1.61 -24.99
C ILE A 20 -20.43 2.52 -23.84
N THR A 21 -21.59 3.14 -23.99
CA THR A 21 -22.15 4.13 -23.05
C THR A 21 -23.58 3.77 -22.66
N GLY A 22 -24.19 4.53 -21.74
CA GLY A 22 -25.59 4.33 -21.34
C GLY A 22 -25.80 3.03 -20.56
N THR A 23 -24.78 2.64 -19.80
CA THR A 23 -24.73 1.43 -18.99
C THR A 23 -24.17 1.75 -17.62
N TYR A 24 -24.44 0.89 -16.65
CA TYR A 24 -24.01 1.08 -15.27
C TYR A 24 -23.43 -0.20 -14.69
N THR A 25 -22.82 -0.09 -13.51
CA THR A 25 -22.31 -1.22 -12.75
C THR A 25 -23.21 -1.53 -11.56
N THR A 26 -23.18 -2.76 -11.07
CA THR A 26 -23.61 -3.08 -9.70
C THR A 26 -22.44 -3.66 -8.91
N GLY A 27 -22.67 -4.18 -7.71
CA GLY A 27 -21.63 -4.86 -6.92
C GLY A 27 -22.17 -6.12 -6.25
N TYR A 28 -21.32 -7.13 -6.07
CA TYR A 28 -21.64 -8.36 -5.37
C TYR A 28 -20.41 -9.02 -4.73
N TRP A 29 -20.63 -9.89 -3.76
CA TRP A 29 -19.66 -10.88 -3.29
C TRP A 29 -20.40 -12.05 -2.65
N ASP A 30 -20.48 -13.19 -3.34
CA ASP A 30 -21.24 -14.37 -2.93
C ASP A 30 -20.36 -15.56 -2.51
N CYS A 31 -19.04 -15.40 -2.62
CA CYS A 31 -18.01 -16.42 -2.39
C CYS A 31 -18.13 -17.64 -3.31
N CYS A 32 -19.06 -17.66 -4.26
CA CYS A 32 -19.24 -18.76 -5.20
C CYS A 32 -18.01 -18.89 -6.10
N LYS A 33 -17.83 -20.08 -6.66
CA LYS A 33 -16.82 -20.30 -7.69
C LYS A 33 -17.21 -19.44 -8.90
N PRO A 34 -16.32 -18.54 -9.39
CA PRO A 34 -16.61 -17.75 -10.57
C PRO A 34 -16.84 -18.66 -11.78
N SER A 35 -17.83 -18.36 -12.62
CA SER A 35 -18.17 -19.27 -13.74
C SER A 35 -17.06 -19.39 -14.80
N CYS A 36 -16.17 -18.41 -14.91
CA CYS A 36 -15.00 -18.49 -15.80
C CYS A 36 -13.86 -19.36 -15.23
N ALA A 37 -14.02 -19.88 -14.00
CA ALA A 37 -13.10 -20.84 -13.40
C ALA A 37 -13.38 -22.29 -13.80
N TRP A 38 -14.39 -22.54 -14.63
CA TRP A 38 -14.66 -23.86 -15.20
C TRP A 38 -13.88 -24.08 -16.49
N SER A 39 -13.47 -25.32 -16.73
CA SER A 39 -12.85 -25.72 -17.99
C SER A 39 -13.74 -25.41 -19.20
N GLY A 40 -13.14 -24.90 -20.28
CA GLY A 40 -13.82 -24.68 -21.56
C GLY A 40 -14.71 -23.43 -21.63
N LYS A 41 -14.55 -22.50 -20.68
CA LYS A 41 -15.17 -21.18 -20.67
C LYS A 41 -14.20 -20.13 -21.20
N GLY A 42 -14.68 -19.20 -22.03
CA GLY A 42 -13.83 -18.22 -22.70
C GLY A 42 -12.91 -18.81 -23.79
N ASP A 43 -12.32 -17.92 -24.57
CA ASP A 43 -11.17 -18.23 -25.43
C ASP A 43 -9.89 -17.76 -24.73
N VAL A 44 -9.48 -18.52 -23.72
CA VAL A 44 -8.38 -18.19 -22.79
C VAL A 44 -7.32 -19.29 -22.78
N ASP A 45 -6.14 -18.98 -22.27
CA ASP A 45 -5.02 -19.92 -22.10
C ASP A 45 -5.25 -20.93 -20.95
N ALA A 46 -5.91 -20.48 -19.89
CA ALA A 46 -6.31 -21.25 -18.72
C ALA A 46 -7.60 -20.67 -18.10
N PRO A 47 -8.42 -21.48 -17.41
CA PRO A 47 -9.56 -20.96 -16.65
C PRO A 47 -9.11 -20.01 -15.54
N VAL A 48 -10.01 -19.12 -15.11
CA VAL A 48 -9.80 -18.31 -13.90
C VAL A 48 -9.52 -19.23 -12.71
N ARG A 49 -8.56 -18.88 -11.87
CA ARG A 49 -8.29 -19.62 -10.63
C ARG A 49 -9.48 -19.56 -9.67
N SER A 50 -9.75 -20.69 -9.03
CA SER A 50 -10.64 -20.78 -7.88
C SER A 50 -9.89 -21.34 -6.68
N CYS A 51 -10.40 -21.08 -5.49
CA CYS A 51 -9.71 -21.44 -4.25
C CYS A 51 -10.50 -22.47 -3.46
N GLU A 52 -9.78 -23.31 -2.73
CA GLU A 52 -10.33 -24.27 -1.79
C GLU A 52 -10.93 -23.51 -0.59
N ALA A 53 -12.20 -23.76 -0.31
CA ALA A 53 -13.00 -23.02 0.65
C ALA A 53 -12.35 -22.94 2.04
N GLU A 54 -11.89 -24.08 2.56
CA GLU A 54 -11.37 -24.17 3.93
C GLU A 54 -9.95 -23.60 4.07
N THR A 55 -9.14 -23.70 3.02
CA THR A 55 -7.70 -23.42 3.10
C THR A 55 -7.27 -22.14 2.39
N GLY A 56 -8.11 -21.60 1.51
CA GLY A 56 -7.77 -20.47 0.64
C GLY A 56 -6.77 -20.80 -0.47
N ASN A 57 -6.28 -22.04 -0.56
CA ASN A 57 -5.30 -22.42 -1.58
C ASN A 57 -5.93 -22.49 -2.97
N VAL A 58 -5.20 -22.03 -3.99
CA VAL A 58 -5.60 -22.20 -5.40
C VAL A 58 -5.77 -23.68 -5.74
N LEU A 59 -6.90 -24.01 -6.35
CA LEU A 59 -7.20 -25.35 -6.81
C LEU A 59 -6.53 -25.62 -8.16
N SER A 60 -5.81 -26.74 -8.24
CA SER A 60 -5.19 -27.19 -9.49
C SER A 60 -6.17 -27.85 -10.46
N ASP A 61 -7.29 -28.37 -9.94
CA ASP A 61 -8.36 -28.96 -10.74
C ASP A 61 -9.49 -27.92 -10.95
N PRO A 62 -9.65 -27.38 -12.17
CA PRO A 62 -10.69 -26.40 -12.48
C PRO A 62 -12.10 -26.99 -12.49
N ASP A 63 -12.29 -28.30 -12.34
CA ASP A 63 -13.61 -28.94 -12.37
C ASP A 63 -14.13 -29.31 -10.97
N VAL A 64 -13.44 -28.87 -9.90
CA VAL A 64 -13.96 -28.97 -8.52
C VAL A 64 -15.26 -28.17 -8.41
N ALA A 65 -16.30 -28.81 -7.85
CA ALA A 65 -17.62 -28.22 -7.72
C ALA A 65 -17.63 -26.98 -6.80
N SER A 66 -18.50 -26.02 -7.10
CA SER A 66 -18.60 -24.79 -6.32
C SER A 66 -19.13 -25.03 -4.91
N VAL A 67 -18.68 -24.25 -3.93
CA VAL A 67 -19.31 -24.14 -2.61
C VAL A 67 -20.79 -23.82 -2.67
N CYS A 68 -21.24 -23.09 -3.70
CA CYS A 68 -22.65 -22.76 -3.90
C CYS A 68 -23.49 -23.91 -4.49
N ASP A 69 -22.83 -24.98 -4.96
CA ASP A 69 -23.44 -26.21 -5.50
C ASP A 69 -23.08 -27.45 -4.67
N GLY A 70 -22.65 -27.27 -3.41
CA GLY A 70 -22.31 -28.36 -2.49
C GLY A 70 -20.92 -28.98 -2.66
N GLY A 71 -20.03 -28.31 -3.40
CA GLY A 71 -18.60 -28.61 -3.49
C GLY A 71 -17.74 -27.78 -2.55
N THR A 72 -16.45 -27.63 -2.89
CA THR A 72 -15.45 -26.94 -2.04
C THR A 72 -14.69 -25.82 -2.76
N SER A 73 -15.03 -25.53 -4.02
CA SER A 73 -14.40 -24.46 -4.78
C SER A 73 -15.13 -23.13 -4.59
N ALA A 74 -14.42 -22.09 -4.18
CA ALA A 74 -14.91 -20.75 -3.90
C ALA A 74 -14.18 -19.69 -4.74
N SER A 75 -14.67 -18.45 -4.73
CA SER A 75 -13.88 -17.31 -5.24
C SER A 75 -12.64 -17.13 -4.36
N CYS A 76 -11.51 -16.84 -4.98
CA CYS A 76 -10.29 -16.51 -4.24
C CYS A 76 -10.43 -15.13 -3.59
N VAL A 77 -9.86 -14.97 -2.39
CA VAL A 77 -9.96 -13.70 -1.66
C VAL A 77 -9.22 -12.57 -2.36
N ASP A 78 -8.22 -12.85 -3.18
CA ASP A 78 -7.51 -11.86 -4.00
C ASP A 78 -8.32 -11.35 -5.21
N ASN A 79 -9.49 -11.93 -5.50
CA ASN A 79 -10.44 -11.41 -6.50
C ASN A 79 -11.21 -10.16 -6.02
N GLN A 80 -10.64 -9.40 -5.09
CA GLN A 80 -11.14 -8.12 -4.57
C GLN A 80 -10.68 -6.94 -5.43
N PRO A 81 -11.36 -5.78 -5.36
CA PRO A 81 -10.89 -4.57 -6.03
C PRO A 81 -9.73 -3.94 -5.25
N PHE A 82 -8.84 -3.26 -5.97
CA PHE A 82 -7.67 -2.60 -5.39
C PHE A 82 -7.31 -1.30 -6.13
N THR A 83 -6.54 -0.45 -5.46
CA THR A 83 -6.13 0.87 -5.97
C THR A 83 -4.71 0.79 -6.52
N ILE A 84 -4.51 1.26 -7.75
CA ILE A 84 -3.18 1.40 -8.37
C ILE A 84 -2.60 2.77 -8.03
N ASN A 85 -3.41 3.80 -8.22
CA ASN A 85 -3.10 5.19 -7.89
C ASN A 85 -4.40 6.01 -7.81
N ASP A 86 -4.29 7.31 -7.58
CA ASP A 86 -5.43 8.22 -7.42
C ASP A 86 -6.40 8.25 -8.61
N GLU A 87 -5.96 7.87 -9.83
CA GLU A 87 -6.73 7.93 -11.07
C GLU A 87 -7.15 6.56 -11.62
N LEU A 88 -6.61 5.47 -11.07
CA LEU A 88 -6.79 4.12 -11.57
C LEU A 88 -6.96 3.11 -10.44
N THR A 89 -8.06 2.36 -10.53
CA THR A 89 -8.34 1.17 -9.72
C THR A 89 -8.46 -0.03 -10.63
N MET A 90 -8.31 -1.22 -10.08
CA MET A 90 -8.48 -2.48 -10.79
C MET A 90 -9.33 -3.45 -9.97
N GLY A 91 -9.91 -4.44 -10.62
CA GLY A 91 -10.67 -5.47 -9.93
C GLY A 91 -11.27 -6.49 -10.89
N PHE A 92 -12.35 -7.11 -10.44
CA PHE A 92 -12.96 -8.24 -11.13
C PHE A 92 -14.46 -8.04 -11.20
N ALA A 93 -15.10 -8.65 -12.19
CA ALA A 93 -16.53 -8.49 -12.37
C ALA A 93 -17.19 -9.73 -12.95
N ALA A 94 -18.49 -9.85 -12.70
CA ALA A 94 -19.37 -10.62 -13.55
C ALA A 94 -19.80 -9.78 -14.76
N ALA A 95 -19.67 -10.32 -15.97
CA ALA A 95 -20.24 -9.70 -17.16
C ALA A 95 -21.75 -9.97 -17.20
N ALA A 96 -22.55 -8.91 -17.23
CA ALA A 96 -24.00 -8.99 -17.28
C ALA A 96 -24.45 -9.34 -18.72
N VAL A 97 -24.97 -10.56 -18.93
CA VAL A 97 -25.36 -11.00 -20.28
C VAL A 97 -26.78 -10.59 -20.61
N GLY A 98 -26.93 -9.82 -21.70
CA GLY A 98 -28.20 -9.31 -22.16
C GLY A 98 -28.32 -7.80 -21.93
N GLY A 99 -28.87 -7.10 -22.92
CA GLY A 99 -28.92 -5.64 -22.95
C GLY A 99 -28.22 -5.06 -24.17
N SER A 100 -28.00 -3.74 -24.18
CA SER A 100 -27.33 -3.01 -25.27
C SER A 100 -25.80 -2.95 -25.12
N SER A 101 -25.25 -3.59 -24.09
CA SER A 101 -23.81 -3.54 -23.74
C SER A 101 -22.92 -4.38 -24.66
N GLY A 102 -23.49 -5.31 -25.44
CA GLY A 102 -22.71 -6.15 -26.36
C GLY A 102 -21.89 -7.26 -25.69
N LEU A 103 -22.03 -7.46 -24.37
CA LEU A 103 -21.44 -8.58 -23.64
C LEU A 103 -22.25 -9.87 -23.91
N SER A 104 -21.59 -10.95 -24.34
CA SER A 104 -22.22 -12.17 -24.85
C SER A 104 -21.63 -13.47 -24.26
N GLY A 105 -21.89 -13.64 -22.97
CA GLY A 105 -21.87 -14.90 -22.26
C GLY A 105 -20.45 -15.36 -22.02
N ASP A 106 -20.21 -16.66 -22.19
CA ASP A 106 -18.92 -17.28 -21.90
C ASP A 106 -17.76 -16.66 -22.71
N GLU A 107 -18.03 -15.99 -23.83
CA GLU A 107 -16.98 -15.33 -24.60
C GLU A 107 -16.28 -14.24 -23.79
N ASN A 108 -16.97 -13.58 -22.86
CA ASN A 108 -16.38 -12.51 -22.06
C ASN A 108 -15.39 -13.02 -21.01
N CYS A 109 -15.36 -14.33 -20.72
CA CYS A 109 -14.49 -14.89 -19.69
C CYS A 109 -13.02 -14.57 -19.95
N GLY A 110 -12.35 -14.06 -18.92
CA GLY A 110 -10.94 -13.67 -18.93
C GLY A 110 -10.65 -12.31 -19.59
N MET A 111 -11.60 -11.73 -20.34
CA MET A 111 -11.41 -10.45 -21.02
C MET A 111 -11.38 -9.27 -20.05
N CYS A 112 -10.59 -8.25 -20.38
CA CYS A 112 -10.50 -7.03 -19.59
C CYS A 112 -11.18 -5.83 -20.25
N TYR A 113 -11.75 -4.97 -19.41
CA TYR A 113 -12.45 -3.76 -19.84
C TYR A 113 -12.00 -2.57 -19.01
N GLU A 114 -11.71 -1.46 -19.68
CA GLU A 114 -11.49 -0.17 -19.03
C GLU A 114 -12.85 0.52 -18.89
N LEU A 115 -13.23 0.80 -17.64
CA LEU A 115 -14.42 1.56 -17.28
C LEU A 115 -13.99 2.97 -16.90
N VAL A 116 -14.76 3.95 -17.32
CA VAL A 116 -14.65 5.35 -16.88
C VAL A 116 -15.95 5.75 -16.22
N TRP A 117 -15.86 6.20 -14.96
CA TRP A 117 -17.01 6.64 -14.18
C TRP A 117 -17.63 7.91 -14.77
N THR A 118 -18.96 7.97 -14.77
CA THR A 118 -19.72 9.12 -15.28
C THR A 118 -20.74 9.61 -14.26
N ASP A 119 -21.20 10.85 -14.43
CA ASP A 119 -22.18 11.51 -13.56
C ASP A 119 -23.64 11.27 -14.01
N GLU A 120 -23.89 10.37 -14.98
CA GLU A 120 -25.23 10.03 -15.45
C GLU A 120 -26.06 9.33 -14.34
N GLU A 121 -27.28 9.80 -14.13
CA GLU A 121 -28.20 9.37 -13.06
C GLU A 121 -29.52 8.81 -13.66
N PHE A 122 -30.28 8.05 -12.87
CA PHE A 122 -31.64 7.60 -13.16
C PHE A 122 -32.55 7.70 -11.92
N ASP A 123 -33.86 7.45 -12.07
CA ASP A 123 -34.88 7.76 -11.06
C ASP A 123 -34.65 7.20 -9.64
N TYR A 124 -33.80 6.18 -9.47
CA TYR A 124 -33.56 5.50 -8.21
C TYR A 124 -32.08 5.10 -7.97
N GLY A 125 -31.14 5.70 -8.72
CA GLY A 125 -29.71 5.39 -8.60
C GLY A 125 -28.87 6.07 -9.68
N GLY A 126 -27.65 5.59 -9.87
CA GLY A 126 -26.68 6.17 -10.79
C GLY A 126 -25.90 7.32 -10.18
N GLY A 127 -25.10 7.98 -11.02
CA GLY A 127 -24.22 9.07 -10.62
C GLY A 127 -23.03 8.59 -9.79
N ALA A 128 -21.85 8.52 -10.41
CA ALA A 128 -20.63 8.32 -9.67
C ALA A 128 -20.37 9.48 -8.70
N HIS A 129 -19.65 9.20 -7.60
CA HIS A 129 -19.19 10.22 -6.69
C HIS A 129 -18.39 11.30 -7.45
N PRO A 130 -18.59 12.61 -7.17
CA PRO A 130 -17.96 13.68 -7.97
C PRO A 130 -16.44 13.58 -8.05
N ASP A 131 -15.80 13.08 -6.98
CA ASP A 131 -14.35 12.91 -6.91
C ASP A 131 -13.82 11.75 -7.76
N ILE A 132 -14.70 10.90 -8.31
CA ILE A 132 -14.31 9.76 -9.14
C ILE A 132 -14.80 9.88 -10.59
N VAL A 133 -15.66 10.84 -10.92
CA VAL A 133 -16.11 11.07 -12.30
C VAL A 133 -14.90 11.31 -13.19
N GLY A 134 -14.77 10.53 -14.27
CA GLY A 134 -13.63 10.58 -15.18
C GLY A 134 -12.43 9.70 -14.79
N LYS A 135 -12.36 9.23 -13.54
CA LYS A 135 -11.37 8.23 -13.13
C LYS A 135 -11.66 6.87 -13.74
N ARG A 136 -10.65 5.99 -13.70
CA ARG A 136 -10.68 4.71 -14.39
C ARG A 136 -10.73 3.54 -13.42
N HIS A 137 -11.46 2.51 -13.84
CA HIS A 137 -11.50 1.21 -13.19
C HIS A 137 -11.34 0.13 -14.24
N VAL A 138 -10.33 -0.73 -14.14
CA VAL A 138 -10.11 -1.81 -15.10
C VAL A 138 -10.53 -3.12 -14.46
N VAL A 139 -11.45 -3.82 -15.11
CA VAL A 139 -11.97 -5.10 -14.61
C VAL A 139 -11.56 -6.25 -15.50
N GLN A 140 -11.23 -7.39 -14.90
CA GLN A 140 -11.20 -8.67 -15.61
C GLN A 140 -12.50 -9.42 -15.34
N VAL A 141 -13.12 -9.95 -16.39
CA VAL A 141 -14.35 -10.73 -16.27
C VAL A 141 -14.02 -12.14 -15.78
N THR A 142 -14.43 -12.44 -14.56
CA THR A 142 -14.23 -13.75 -13.91
C THR A 142 -15.51 -14.56 -13.80
N ASN A 143 -16.66 -13.92 -14.01
CA ASN A 143 -17.97 -14.55 -13.89
C ASN A 143 -18.93 -14.03 -14.96
N ILE A 144 -20.01 -14.75 -15.20
CA ILE A 144 -21.06 -14.42 -16.15
C ILE A 144 -22.39 -14.34 -15.39
N GLY A 145 -23.01 -13.16 -15.40
CA GLY A 145 -24.29 -12.90 -14.75
C GLY A 145 -25.46 -13.22 -15.69
N PHE A 146 -26.10 -14.37 -15.53
CA PHE A 146 -27.18 -14.83 -16.43
C PHE A 146 -28.59 -14.32 -16.05
N ASP A 147 -28.76 -13.65 -14.91
CA ASP A 147 -30.06 -13.23 -14.35
C ASP A 147 -30.42 -11.76 -14.60
N VAL A 148 -29.77 -11.12 -15.57
CA VAL A 148 -29.74 -9.66 -15.66
C VAL A 148 -30.59 -9.16 -16.82
N THR A 149 -31.87 -8.91 -16.56
CA THR A 149 -32.69 -8.07 -17.43
C THR A 149 -32.39 -6.60 -17.09
N GLY A 150 -31.68 -5.87 -17.94
CA GLY A 150 -31.41 -4.46 -17.67
C GLY A 150 -30.40 -3.81 -18.60
N SER A 151 -29.95 -2.62 -18.19
CA SER A 151 -28.94 -1.82 -18.90
C SER A 151 -27.60 -1.77 -18.15
N HIS A 152 -27.35 -2.64 -17.17
CA HIS A 152 -26.01 -2.74 -16.56
C HIS A 152 -25.12 -3.68 -17.35
N SER A 153 -23.81 -3.44 -17.25
CA SER A 153 -22.78 -4.19 -17.97
C SER A 153 -21.93 -5.07 -17.04
N PHE A 154 -21.69 -4.64 -15.81
CA PHE A 154 -20.78 -5.34 -14.90
C PHE A 154 -21.32 -5.35 -13.47
N ASP A 155 -21.31 -6.52 -12.84
CA ASP A 155 -21.46 -6.63 -11.38
C ASP A 155 -20.06 -6.77 -10.80
N LEU A 156 -19.56 -5.72 -10.15
CA LEU A 156 -18.21 -5.65 -9.61
C LEU A 156 -18.08 -6.60 -8.41
N GLN A 157 -17.04 -7.41 -8.36
CA GLN A 157 -16.73 -8.22 -7.18
C GLN A 157 -16.21 -7.31 -6.07
N ILE A 158 -17.07 -6.97 -5.12
CA ILE A 158 -16.77 -6.07 -4.01
C ILE A 158 -17.31 -6.71 -2.72
N PRO A 159 -16.44 -7.13 -1.77
CA PRO A 159 -16.89 -7.59 -0.47
C PRO A 159 -17.79 -6.54 0.19
N SER A 160 -18.80 -7.01 0.92
CA SER A 160 -19.89 -6.20 1.48
C SER A 160 -20.96 -5.75 0.52
N ALA A 161 -20.84 -5.89 -0.81
CA ALA A 161 -21.83 -5.38 -1.77
C ALA A 161 -23.11 -6.22 -1.90
N GLY A 162 -23.18 -7.35 -1.21
CA GLY A 162 -24.33 -8.25 -1.20
C GLY A 162 -24.02 -9.58 -1.85
N GLN A 163 -24.53 -10.67 -1.28
CA GLN A 163 -24.35 -12.03 -1.81
C GLN A 163 -25.35 -12.36 -2.95
N GLY A 164 -26.37 -11.52 -3.14
CA GLY A 164 -27.40 -11.71 -4.16
C GLY A 164 -28.22 -12.98 -3.92
N LEU A 165 -28.39 -13.77 -4.99
CA LEU A 165 -29.22 -14.98 -5.00
C LEU A 165 -28.56 -16.16 -4.25
N PHE A 166 -27.23 -16.20 -4.18
CA PHE A 166 -26.46 -17.30 -3.63
C PHE A 166 -25.83 -16.90 -2.29
N ASP A 167 -26.60 -17.00 -1.20
CA ASP A 167 -26.22 -16.47 0.13
C ASP A 167 -25.63 -17.51 1.10
N THR A 168 -25.28 -18.69 0.59
CA THR A 168 -24.70 -19.80 1.38
C THR A 168 -23.21 -20.00 1.14
N GLY A 169 -22.66 -19.51 0.02
CA GLY A 169 -21.26 -19.73 -0.34
C GLY A 169 -20.29 -19.19 0.72
N CYS A 170 -20.54 -17.97 1.20
CA CYS A 170 -19.65 -17.33 2.15
C CYS A 170 -19.65 -17.98 3.54
N GLU A 171 -20.78 -18.48 4.04
CA GLU A 171 -20.79 -19.25 5.29
C GLU A 171 -20.02 -20.57 5.18
N ILE A 172 -19.96 -21.17 3.99
CA ILE A 172 -19.20 -22.39 3.74
C ILE A 172 -17.71 -22.09 3.65
N GLN A 173 -17.33 -21.04 2.92
CA GLN A 173 -15.92 -20.62 2.80
C GLN A 173 -15.35 -20.12 4.14
N PHE A 174 -16.16 -19.45 4.95
CA PHE A 174 -15.75 -18.88 6.22
C PHE A 174 -16.63 -19.39 7.36
N PRO A 175 -16.39 -20.61 7.87
CA PRO A 175 -17.30 -21.32 8.78
C PRO A 175 -17.54 -20.62 10.13
N ASP A 176 -16.59 -19.78 10.56
CA ASP A 176 -16.69 -18.98 11.79
C ASP A 176 -17.62 -17.75 11.63
N TYR A 177 -18.03 -17.45 10.40
CA TYR A 177 -18.86 -16.29 10.07
C TYR A 177 -20.29 -16.75 9.73
N LYS A 178 -21.17 -15.76 9.57
CA LYS A 178 -22.57 -15.93 9.19
C LYS A 178 -22.84 -15.03 8.01
N SER A 179 -23.85 -15.37 7.21
CA SER A 179 -24.21 -14.73 5.95
C SER A 179 -24.31 -13.20 6.12
N LYS A 180 -24.97 -12.76 7.18
CA LYS A 180 -25.09 -11.33 7.54
C LYS A 180 -23.76 -10.57 7.75
N HIS A 181 -22.65 -11.26 8.06
CA HIS A 181 -21.35 -10.60 8.23
C HIS A 181 -20.78 -10.17 6.88
N PHE A 182 -21.21 -10.77 5.77
CA PHE A 182 -20.72 -10.48 4.42
C PHE A 182 -21.52 -9.38 3.72
N ASP A 183 -22.70 -9.02 4.22
CA ASP A 183 -23.61 -8.08 3.53
C ASP A 183 -24.50 -7.25 4.49
N CYS A 184 -24.21 -7.28 5.80
CA CYS A 184 -24.98 -6.60 6.83
C CYS A 184 -26.47 -7.02 6.91
N GLY A 185 -26.81 -8.21 6.41
CA GLY A 185 -28.18 -8.73 6.35
C GLY A 185 -29.00 -8.15 5.20
N ASN A 186 -28.36 -7.50 4.23
CA ASN A 186 -28.97 -6.99 3.02
C ASN A 186 -28.37 -7.68 1.79
N ASN A 187 -28.95 -8.81 1.38
CA ASN A 187 -28.40 -9.63 0.29
C ASN A 187 -28.23 -8.86 -1.05
N TYR A 188 -28.97 -7.78 -1.29
CA TYR A 188 -28.86 -6.96 -2.50
C TYR A 188 -28.44 -5.53 -2.15
N GLY A 189 -27.20 -5.17 -2.50
CA GLY A 189 -26.60 -3.88 -2.15
C GLY A 189 -25.86 -3.87 -0.82
N GLY A 190 -26.00 -4.91 0.01
CA GLY A 190 -25.12 -5.17 1.13
C GLY A 190 -25.03 -4.06 2.18
N CYS A 191 -23.85 -3.89 2.76
CA CYS A 191 -23.61 -2.93 3.83
C CYS A 191 -23.78 -1.48 3.36
N ASP A 192 -24.41 -0.65 4.20
CA ASP A 192 -24.68 0.76 3.91
C ASP A 192 -23.54 1.70 4.34
N ASP A 193 -22.66 1.26 5.24
CA ASP A 193 -21.51 2.05 5.71
C ASP A 193 -20.29 1.19 6.09
N ILE A 194 -19.15 1.86 6.23
CA ILE A 194 -17.84 1.24 6.47
C ILE A 194 -17.76 0.41 7.76
N SER A 195 -18.63 0.65 8.75
CA SER A 195 -18.62 -0.16 9.98
C SER A 195 -18.97 -1.61 9.71
N GLY A 196 -19.70 -1.89 8.61
CA GLY A 196 -19.94 -3.25 8.14
C GLY A 196 -18.67 -4.03 7.85
N CYS A 197 -17.57 -3.36 7.46
CA CYS A 197 -16.29 -4.02 7.18
C CYS A 197 -15.64 -4.65 8.43
N GLU A 198 -15.95 -4.16 9.63
CA GLU A 198 -15.40 -4.73 10.88
C GLU A 198 -15.91 -6.16 11.13
N ASP A 199 -17.08 -6.51 10.62
CA ASP A 199 -17.69 -7.83 10.80
C ASP A 199 -17.22 -8.87 9.76
N LEU A 200 -16.64 -8.43 8.63
CA LEU A 200 -16.12 -9.32 7.60
C LEU A 200 -14.82 -10.03 8.06
N PRO A 201 -14.49 -11.20 7.49
CA PRO A 201 -13.18 -11.83 7.67
C PRO A 201 -12.05 -10.88 7.29
N ASP A 202 -10.94 -10.92 8.04
CA ASP A 202 -9.77 -10.04 7.84
C ASP A 202 -9.32 -10.02 6.37
N ASP A 203 -9.35 -11.17 5.68
CA ASP A 203 -8.95 -11.31 4.29
C ASP A 203 -9.84 -10.54 3.31
N LEU A 204 -11.09 -10.22 3.65
CA LEU A 204 -12.06 -9.51 2.80
C LEU A 204 -12.24 -8.03 3.18
N ARG A 205 -11.57 -7.56 4.23
CA ARG A 205 -11.78 -6.18 4.72
C ARG A 205 -11.24 -5.13 3.76
N ALA A 206 -10.13 -5.41 3.07
CA ALA A 206 -9.51 -4.44 2.17
C ALA A 206 -10.44 -4.06 1.01
N GLY A 207 -11.06 -5.05 0.35
CA GLY A 207 -12.04 -4.81 -0.71
C GLY A 207 -13.34 -4.20 -0.18
N CYS A 208 -13.73 -4.51 1.06
CA CYS A 208 -14.84 -3.84 1.73
C CYS A 208 -14.56 -2.35 1.96
N GLU A 209 -13.39 -2.01 2.51
CA GLU A 209 -12.98 -0.63 2.79
C GLU A 209 -12.83 0.18 1.48
N TRP A 210 -12.29 -0.44 0.43
CA TRP A 210 -12.21 0.14 -0.93
C TRP A 210 -13.56 0.69 -1.40
N ARG A 211 -14.65 -0.02 -1.10
CA ARG A 211 -16.02 0.37 -1.48
C ARG A 211 -16.44 1.71 -0.87
N PHE A 212 -16.02 2.01 0.34
CA PHE A 212 -16.48 3.18 1.10
C PHE A 212 -15.52 4.38 1.01
N ASP A 213 -14.33 4.20 0.45
CA ASP A 213 -13.40 5.30 0.23
C ASP A 213 -13.94 6.26 -0.85
N GLY A 214 -14.24 7.50 -0.44
CA GLY A 214 -14.82 8.54 -1.31
C GLY A 214 -13.92 9.00 -2.45
N SER A 215 -12.62 8.81 -2.34
CA SER A 215 -11.64 9.14 -3.39
C SER A 215 -11.47 8.04 -4.43
N VAL A 216 -12.01 6.85 -4.14
CA VAL A 216 -11.81 5.61 -4.90
C VAL A 216 -13.12 5.11 -5.53
N TYR A 217 -14.14 4.85 -4.71
CA TYR A 217 -15.47 4.40 -5.17
C TYR A 217 -16.61 5.20 -4.53
N GLY A 218 -16.58 5.40 -3.22
CA GLY A 218 -17.48 6.29 -2.49
C GLY A 218 -18.93 5.81 -2.40
N TRP A 219 -19.17 4.53 -2.12
CA TRP A 219 -20.52 3.99 -1.95
C TRP A 219 -21.29 4.71 -0.82
N LYS A 220 -22.40 5.36 -1.19
CA LYS A 220 -23.34 6.05 -0.27
C LYS A 220 -22.65 7.01 0.71
N THR A 221 -21.49 7.55 0.35
CA THR A 221 -20.84 8.63 1.10
C THR A 221 -21.67 9.93 1.00
N GLU A 222 -21.32 10.96 1.75
CA GLU A 222 -22.07 12.23 1.86
C GLU A 222 -22.64 12.71 0.50
N ASN A 223 -23.95 12.93 0.44
CA ASN A 223 -24.79 13.17 -0.76
C ASN A 223 -25.27 11.92 -1.55
N GLY A 224 -25.03 10.70 -1.06
CA GLY A 224 -25.69 9.47 -1.53
C GLY A 224 -25.26 9.00 -2.93
N LYS A 225 -23.99 9.15 -3.29
CA LYS A 225 -23.50 8.89 -4.66
C LYS A 225 -22.71 7.58 -4.78
N SER A 226 -22.50 7.10 -6.02
CA SER A 226 -21.99 5.77 -6.40
C SER A 226 -22.89 4.57 -6.05
N ASP A 227 -24.22 4.77 -6.03
CA ASP A 227 -25.18 3.66 -6.00
C ASP A 227 -25.50 3.20 -7.42
N ASN A 228 -24.84 2.13 -7.87
CA ASN A 228 -24.88 1.62 -9.24
C ASN A 228 -24.45 2.66 -10.30
N PRO A 229 -23.20 3.17 -10.22
CA PRO A 229 -22.74 4.29 -11.05
C PRO A 229 -22.73 3.95 -12.54
N TYR A 230 -23.05 4.95 -13.37
CA TYR A 230 -22.90 4.82 -14.81
C TYR A 230 -21.44 4.82 -15.22
N VAL A 231 -21.15 4.01 -16.24
CA VAL A 231 -19.84 3.93 -16.86
C VAL A 231 -19.96 4.04 -18.36
N ARG A 232 -18.90 4.55 -18.98
CA ARG A 232 -18.56 4.14 -20.34
C ARG A 232 -17.43 3.14 -20.27
N PHE A 233 -17.43 2.15 -21.14
CA PHE A 233 -16.38 1.13 -21.14
C PHE A 233 -15.92 0.74 -22.53
N ARG A 234 -14.73 0.18 -22.63
CA ARG A 234 -14.20 -0.47 -23.84
C ARG A 234 -13.36 -1.67 -23.46
N ARG A 235 -13.19 -2.60 -24.41
CA ARG A 235 -12.28 -3.74 -24.25
C ARG A 235 -10.83 -3.26 -24.36
N VAL A 236 -9.98 -3.75 -23.46
CA VAL A 236 -8.55 -3.45 -23.40
C VAL A 236 -7.76 -4.74 -23.23
N LYS A 237 -6.47 -4.69 -23.51
CA LYS A 237 -5.53 -5.75 -23.14
C LYS A 237 -5.53 -5.89 -21.62
N CYS A 238 -5.54 -7.11 -21.11
CA CYS A 238 -5.52 -7.35 -19.68
C CYS A 238 -4.20 -6.88 -19.04
N PRO A 239 -4.26 -5.97 -18.05
CA PRO A 239 -3.09 -5.63 -17.25
C PRO A 239 -2.53 -6.86 -16.54
N SER A 240 -1.20 -6.94 -16.45
CA SER A 240 -0.49 -8.03 -15.76
C SER A 240 -0.93 -8.20 -14.31
N GLU A 241 -1.32 -7.12 -13.65
CA GLU A 241 -1.78 -7.07 -12.27
C GLU A 241 -3.06 -7.92 -12.07
N LEU A 242 -3.96 -7.95 -13.07
CA LEU A 242 -5.17 -8.77 -13.04
C LEU A 242 -4.90 -10.22 -13.46
N VAL A 243 -4.09 -10.41 -14.50
CA VAL A 243 -3.70 -11.76 -14.99
C VAL A 243 -2.90 -12.52 -13.95
N ALA A 244 -2.02 -11.85 -13.18
CA ALA A 244 -1.23 -12.46 -12.12
C ALA A 244 -2.11 -13.06 -11.02
N ILE A 245 -3.25 -12.43 -10.71
CA ILE A 245 -4.22 -12.89 -9.72
C ILE A 245 -5.00 -14.09 -10.27
N THR A 246 -5.66 -13.93 -11.42
CA THR A 246 -6.58 -14.93 -11.95
C THR A 246 -5.91 -16.08 -12.67
N GLY A 247 -4.67 -15.89 -13.14
CA GLY A 247 -3.94 -16.83 -13.98
C GLY A 247 -4.54 -17.05 -15.36
N THR A 248 -5.44 -16.18 -15.84
CA THR A 248 -6.10 -16.30 -17.15
C THR A 248 -5.75 -15.14 -18.06
N THR A 249 -5.42 -15.46 -19.30
CA THR A 249 -5.17 -14.51 -20.40
C THR A 249 -6.05 -14.87 -21.60
N PRO A 250 -6.81 -13.93 -22.17
CA PRO A 250 -7.49 -14.15 -23.44
C PRO A 250 -6.50 -14.47 -24.58
N ASN A 251 -6.83 -15.41 -25.44
CA ASN A 251 -5.96 -15.78 -26.57
C ASN A 251 -5.87 -14.67 -27.64
N ASP A 252 -6.81 -13.73 -27.64
CA ASP A 252 -6.86 -12.56 -28.51
C ASP A 252 -6.45 -11.25 -27.78
N ASP A 253 -5.87 -11.32 -26.57
CA ASP A 253 -5.62 -10.14 -25.73
C ASP A 253 -4.66 -9.11 -26.37
N ASP A 254 -3.66 -9.59 -27.13
CA ASP A 254 -2.71 -8.76 -27.88
C ASP A 254 -3.35 -7.96 -29.04
N ASP A 255 -4.60 -8.25 -29.42
CA ASP A 255 -5.33 -7.50 -30.45
C ASP A 255 -5.98 -6.21 -29.90
N TYR A 256 -5.95 -5.99 -28.58
CA TYR A 256 -6.59 -4.87 -27.89
C TYR A 256 -5.56 -3.86 -27.35
N PRO A 257 -5.94 -2.58 -27.19
CA PRO A 257 -5.04 -1.56 -26.69
C PRO A 257 -4.70 -1.79 -25.21
N GLU A 258 -3.45 -1.51 -24.85
CA GLU A 258 -3.04 -1.36 -23.45
C GLU A 258 -3.69 -0.11 -22.84
N ILE A 259 -3.94 -0.15 -21.53
CA ILE A 259 -4.41 1.03 -20.80
C ILE A 259 -3.27 2.03 -20.63
N GLU A 260 -3.57 3.32 -20.75
CA GLU A 260 -2.60 4.36 -20.44
C GLU A 260 -2.53 4.57 -18.93
N TYR A 261 -1.44 4.21 -18.28
CA TYR A 261 -1.16 4.68 -16.91
C TYR A 261 -0.84 6.18 -17.02
N VAL A 262 -1.74 7.07 -16.56
CA VAL A 262 -1.52 8.52 -16.74
C VAL A 262 -0.25 8.90 -15.98
N THR A 263 0.81 9.25 -16.72
CA THR A 263 2.04 9.80 -16.16
C THR A 263 2.03 11.30 -16.42
N PHE A 264 2.15 12.11 -15.36
CA PHE A 264 2.40 13.53 -15.51
C PHE A 264 3.85 13.71 -15.99
N THR A 265 4.06 13.98 -17.28
CA THR A 265 5.38 14.27 -17.87
C THR A 265 6.11 15.44 -17.19
N PRO A 266 7.37 15.26 -16.74
CA PRO A 266 8.37 16.32 -16.69
C PRO A 266 9.19 16.35 -18.01
N ALA A 267 9.76 17.51 -18.32
CA ALA A 267 10.47 17.83 -19.58
C ALA A 267 11.81 17.06 -19.80
N PRO A 268 12.40 17.03 -21.03
CA PRO A 268 13.36 16.01 -21.45
C PRO A 268 14.83 16.22 -21.02
N THR A 269 15.54 15.09 -21.06
CA THR A 269 16.87 14.72 -20.52
C THR A 269 18.12 15.10 -21.36
N LEU A 270 19.31 14.97 -20.76
CA LEU A 270 20.62 14.81 -21.43
C LEU A 270 21.41 13.67 -20.74
N GLY A 271 22.10 12.83 -21.53
CA GLY A 271 22.45 11.43 -21.18
C GLY A 271 23.94 11.04 -21.16
N TYR A 272 24.22 9.73 -21.11
CA TYR A 272 25.55 9.11 -21.31
C TYR A 272 25.48 7.57 -21.55
N ASN A 273 26.51 6.97 -22.21
CA ASN A 273 26.63 5.58 -22.73
C ASN A 273 28.10 5.04 -22.51
N PRO A 274 28.50 3.74 -22.65
CA PRO A 274 28.83 2.82 -21.53
C PRO A 274 30.20 2.04 -21.63
N SER A 275 30.41 1.07 -20.71
CA SER A 275 31.23 -0.20 -20.77
C SER A 275 32.65 -0.22 -20.13
N PRO A 276 33.26 -1.37 -19.67
CA PRO A 276 32.82 -2.79 -19.58
C PRO A 276 32.99 -3.53 -18.21
N GLN A 277 32.37 -4.73 -18.10
CA GLN A 277 32.19 -5.62 -16.93
C GLN A 277 33.42 -6.24 -16.23
N PRO A 278 33.20 -6.76 -14.99
CA PRO A 278 33.52 -8.12 -14.58
C PRO A 278 32.27 -8.99 -14.37
N THR A 279 32.44 -10.28 -14.66
CA THR A 279 31.39 -11.30 -14.83
C THR A 279 30.94 -11.95 -13.52
N THR A 280 29.64 -11.86 -13.24
CA THR A 280 28.88 -12.88 -12.49
C THR A 280 27.53 -13.04 -13.19
N ASN A 281 27.29 -14.22 -13.76
CA ASN A 281 26.15 -14.53 -14.63
C ASN A 281 24.82 -14.54 -13.84
N GLY A 282 24.17 -13.39 -13.70
CA GLY A 282 22.80 -13.23 -13.21
C GLY A 282 22.15 -12.00 -13.86
N VAL A 283 20.84 -12.09 -14.13
CA VAL A 283 20.02 -10.99 -14.69
C VAL A 283 19.16 -10.44 -13.57
N CYS A 284 19.15 -9.11 -13.40
CA CYS A 284 18.41 -8.41 -12.36
C CYS A 284 17.18 -7.71 -12.97
N CYS A 285 16.03 -7.80 -12.30
CA CYS A 285 14.78 -7.14 -12.70
C CYS A 285 14.60 -5.82 -11.92
N PHE A 286 14.35 -4.72 -12.63
CA PHE A 286 14.14 -3.41 -12.03
C PHE A 286 12.85 -2.76 -12.50
N TYR A 287 12.17 -2.10 -11.57
CA TYR A 287 11.10 -1.16 -11.87
C TYR A 287 11.71 0.23 -12.11
N ILE A 288 11.47 0.78 -13.31
CA ILE A 288 11.74 2.18 -13.66
C ILE A 288 10.44 2.79 -14.17
N GLU A 289 10.22 4.09 -13.93
CA GLU A 289 9.09 4.81 -14.54
C GLU A 289 9.17 4.66 -16.06
N GLY A 290 8.33 3.77 -16.62
CA GLY A 290 8.37 3.35 -18.03
C GLY A 290 8.31 1.83 -18.31
N GLY A 291 8.31 0.97 -17.29
CA GLY A 291 8.16 -0.50 -17.43
C GLY A 291 9.43 -1.30 -17.11
N ASP A 292 9.27 -2.62 -16.91
CA ASP A 292 10.33 -3.52 -16.42
C ASP A 292 11.52 -3.64 -17.39
N ALA A 293 12.75 -3.57 -16.88
CA ALA A 293 13.97 -3.76 -17.65
C ALA A 293 14.84 -4.89 -17.06
N CYS A 294 15.28 -5.83 -17.93
CA CYS A 294 16.26 -6.86 -17.59
C CYS A 294 17.68 -6.37 -17.93
N GLU A 295 18.55 -6.18 -16.93
CA GLU A 295 19.95 -5.81 -17.14
C GLU A 295 20.94 -6.77 -16.44
N ASP A 296 22.20 -6.74 -16.90
CA ASP A 296 23.31 -7.44 -16.23
C ASP A 296 23.47 -6.90 -14.80
N CYS A 297 23.51 -7.79 -13.82
CA CYS A 297 23.68 -7.39 -12.43
C CYS A 297 25.06 -6.71 -12.23
N SER A 298 25.04 -5.45 -11.77
CA SER A 298 26.22 -4.64 -11.47
C SER A 298 26.05 -3.87 -10.15
N PRO A 299 27.15 -3.43 -9.49
CA PRO A 299 27.09 -2.71 -8.22
C PRO A 299 26.28 -1.41 -8.25
N GLU A 300 26.17 -0.75 -9.42
CA GLU A 300 25.41 0.50 -9.57
C GLU A 300 23.90 0.25 -9.66
N ASN A 301 23.49 -0.91 -10.18
CA ASN A 301 22.09 -1.24 -10.41
C ASN A 301 21.40 -1.82 -9.16
N GLY A 302 22.14 -2.42 -8.23
CA GLY A 302 21.59 -2.96 -6.95
C GLY A 302 21.14 -1.92 -5.92
N ILE A 303 21.28 -0.62 -6.19
CA ILE A 303 20.95 0.48 -5.26
C ILE A 303 19.49 0.96 -5.44
N ARG A 304 18.80 0.59 -6.54
CA ARG A 304 17.46 1.09 -6.92
C ARG A 304 16.28 0.26 -6.38
N GLY A 305 16.37 -0.31 -5.17
CA GLY A 305 15.20 -0.91 -4.51
C GLY A 305 14.52 -2.04 -5.29
N GLY A 306 15.29 -3.07 -5.69
CA GLY A 306 14.75 -4.21 -6.43
C GLY A 306 13.81 -5.09 -5.60
N PHE A 307 12.52 -5.02 -5.91
CA PHE A 307 11.47 -5.95 -5.48
C PHE A 307 11.69 -7.34 -6.09
N CYS A 308 12.46 -8.20 -5.40
CA CYS A 308 12.74 -9.56 -5.86
C CYS A 308 12.01 -10.69 -5.09
N MET A 309 11.09 -10.40 -4.16
CA MET A 309 10.36 -11.48 -3.45
C MET A 309 8.83 -11.42 -3.56
N GLU A 310 8.21 -10.30 -3.92
CA GLU A 310 6.80 -10.31 -4.38
C GLU A 310 6.69 -10.77 -5.84
N SER A 311 7.81 -11.17 -6.46
CA SER A 311 7.96 -11.39 -7.89
C SER A 311 8.74 -12.67 -8.22
N GLU A 312 8.71 -13.72 -7.39
CA GLU A 312 9.21 -15.02 -7.87
C GLU A 312 8.49 -15.43 -9.18
N GLU A 313 7.26 -14.92 -9.40
CA GLU A 313 6.50 -15.02 -10.66
C GLU A 313 6.78 -13.89 -11.68
N ASN A 314 7.04 -12.64 -11.30
CA ASN A 314 7.31 -11.56 -12.29
C ASN A 314 8.74 -11.56 -12.86
N CYS A 315 9.70 -12.25 -12.24
CA CYS A 315 11.04 -12.45 -12.83
C CYS A 315 11.07 -13.45 -13.99
N LEU A 316 9.98 -14.19 -14.26
CA LEU A 316 9.89 -15.15 -15.37
C LEU A 316 10.12 -14.52 -16.76
N PHE A 317 9.98 -13.21 -16.89
CA PHE A 317 10.26 -12.47 -18.13
C PHE A 317 11.76 -12.48 -18.48
N CYS A 318 12.64 -12.50 -17.48
CA CYS A 318 14.07 -12.64 -17.70
C CYS A 318 14.40 -14.15 -17.72
N SER A 319 14.57 -14.72 -18.92
CA SER A 319 14.82 -16.15 -19.22
C SER A 319 15.99 -16.88 -18.50
N ALA A 320 16.56 -16.33 -17.42
CA ALA A 320 17.58 -16.94 -16.58
C ALA A 320 17.03 -17.21 -15.16
N THR A 321 17.55 -18.24 -14.48
CA THR A 321 17.27 -18.52 -13.06
C THR A 321 17.36 -17.22 -12.26
N ALA A 322 16.22 -16.74 -11.75
CA ALA A 322 16.11 -15.58 -10.86
C ALA A 322 17.05 -15.83 -9.68
N THR A 323 18.25 -15.27 -9.78
CA THR A 323 19.21 -15.34 -8.70
C THR A 323 19.02 -14.05 -7.96
N TYR A 324 18.57 -14.15 -6.71
CA TYR A 324 18.63 -13.06 -5.77
C TYR A 324 20.03 -12.46 -5.89
N CYS A 325 20.12 -11.27 -6.47
CA CYS A 325 21.18 -10.39 -6.06
C CYS A 325 20.77 -10.00 -4.65
N ALA A 326 21.26 -10.80 -3.69
CA ALA A 326 21.70 -10.22 -2.44
C ALA A 326 22.40 -8.95 -2.87
N PRO A 327 21.95 -7.76 -2.43
CA PRO A 327 22.75 -6.57 -2.58
C PRO A 327 24.16 -7.01 -2.22
N THR A 328 25.06 -7.02 -3.21
CA THR A 328 26.41 -7.54 -2.97
C THR A 328 27.19 -6.60 -2.06
N ASP A 329 26.51 -5.58 -1.51
CA ASP A 329 26.84 -4.83 -0.31
C ASP A 329 25.55 -4.57 0.51
N LEU A 330 24.89 -5.63 0.99
CA LEU A 330 23.92 -5.58 2.10
C LEU A 330 24.64 -5.66 3.45
N ASP A 331 25.84 -5.08 3.54
CA ASP A 331 26.62 -5.09 4.77
C ASP A 331 26.04 -4.15 5.86
N ASP A 332 24.93 -3.42 5.64
CA ASP A 332 24.43 -2.43 6.62
C ASP A 332 22.92 -2.42 6.95
N CYS A 333 22.08 -3.36 6.49
CA CYS A 333 20.67 -3.40 6.96
C CYS A 333 20.01 -4.79 6.99
N PRO A 334 20.53 -5.72 7.80
CA PRO A 334 19.88 -7.02 7.99
C PRO A 334 18.61 -6.90 8.84
N ASP A 335 17.61 -7.72 8.52
CA ASP A 335 16.54 -8.05 9.47
C ASP A 335 17.13 -8.82 10.66
N GLU A 336 16.66 -8.54 11.86
CA GLU A 336 17.12 -9.23 13.05
C GLU A 336 16.54 -10.64 13.12
N ALA A 337 17.42 -11.64 13.08
CA ALA A 337 17.03 -13.05 13.06
C ALA A 337 16.20 -13.49 14.28
N GLU A 338 16.41 -12.83 15.43
CA GLU A 338 15.73 -13.15 16.69
C GLU A 338 14.43 -12.35 16.88
N TRP A 339 14.07 -11.45 15.96
CA TRP A 339 12.82 -10.71 16.07
C TRP A 339 11.62 -11.59 15.69
N TYR A 340 10.62 -11.63 16.57
CA TYR A 340 9.33 -12.26 16.31
C TYR A 340 8.21 -11.56 17.08
N LYS A 341 6.98 -11.65 16.55
CA LYS A 341 5.78 -11.06 17.17
C LYS A 341 5.59 -11.55 18.60
N GLU A 342 5.21 -10.63 19.50
CA GLU A 342 4.87 -10.96 20.87
C GLU A 342 3.78 -12.06 20.93
N GLY A 343 4.11 -13.14 21.63
CA GLY A 343 3.22 -14.31 21.80
C GLY A 343 3.22 -15.31 20.65
N ASP A 344 3.99 -15.10 19.57
CA ASP A 344 4.01 -16.02 18.42
C ASP A 344 5.38 -16.03 17.71
N GLN A 345 6.22 -17.01 18.06
CA GLN A 345 7.56 -17.19 17.49
C GLN A 345 7.57 -17.58 16.00
N THR A 346 6.42 -17.99 15.44
CA THR A 346 6.33 -18.32 14.00
C THR A 346 6.25 -17.06 13.13
N LYS A 347 5.98 -15.90 13.73
CA LYS A 347 5.79 -14.61 13.06
C LYS A 347 7.05 -13.75 13.15
N ASN A 348 8.06 -14.13 12.38
CA ASN A 348 9.36 -13.46 12.27
C ASN A 348 9.36 -12.36 11.19
N CYS A 349 10.53 -11.81 10.86
CA CYS A 349 10.64 -10.77 9.82
C CYS A 349 10.15 -11.22 8.43
N SER A 350 10.24 -12.50 8.08
CA SER A 350 9.63 -13.03 6.84
C SER A 350 8.10 -13.00 6.88
N TRP A 351 7.49 -13.14 8.04
CA TRP A 351 6.05 -12.89 8.19
C TRP A 351 5.74 -11.39 8.10
N VAL A 352 6.61 -10.53 8.61
CA VAL A 352 6.45 -9.07 8.52
C VAL A 352 6.49 -8.60 7.06
N SER A 353 7.45 -9.06 6.27
CA SER A 353 7.65 -8.63 4.87
C SER A 353 6.43 -8.91 3.99
N VAL A 354 5.68 -9.98 4.25
CA VAL A 354 4.49 -10.36 3.48
C VAL A 354 3.34 -9.34 3.54
N LEU A 355 3.28 -8.51 4.59
CA LEU A 355 2.29 -7.42 4.67
C LEU A 355 2.88 -6.26 5.46
N SER A 356 4.00 -5.72 4.96
CA SER A 356 4.80 -4.71 5.64
C SER A 356 3.97 -3.48 6.06
N THR A 357 3.05 -3.02 5.21
CA THR A 357 2.16 -1.87 5.48
C THR A 357 1.35 -2.00 6.79
N LYS A 358 0.98 -3.22 7.20
CA LYS A 358 0.25 -3.46 8.46
C LYS A 358 1.13 -4.08 9.54
N ARG A 359 2.06 -4.97 9.16
CA ARG A 359 2.84 -5.80 10.08
C ARG A 359 4.06 -5.06 10.64
N CYS A 360 4.55 -4.02 9.97
CA CYS A 360 5.65 -3.21 10.49
C CYS A 360 5.30 -2.48 11.81
N SER A 361 4.02 -2.23 12.08
CA SER A 361 3.55 -1.63 13.34
C SER A 361 3.27 -2.64 14.46
N VAL A 362 3.61 -3.93 14.27
CA VAL A 362 3.38 -4.98 15.26
C VAL A 362 4.52 -5.01 16.28
N LYS A 363 4.18 -5.27 17.54
CA LYS A 363 5.16 -5.35 18.64
C LYS A 363 5.78 -6.74 18.72
N GLY A 364 7.10 -6.78 18.80
CA GLY A 364 7.91 -7.97 18.99
C GLY A 364 8.00 -8.38 20.46
N ALA A 365 8.46 -9.61 20.70
CA ALA A 365 8.62 -10.16 22.05
C ALA A 365 9.72 -9.47 22.87
N ASP A 366 10.64 -8.76 22.21
CA ASP A 366 11.67 -7.91 22.81
C ASP A 366 11.15 -6.51 23.19
N GLY A 367 9.88 -6.21 22.88
CA GLY A 367 9.25 -4.93 23.14
C GLY A 367 9.44 -3.88 22.04
N ARG A 368 10.22 -4.14 21.00
CA ARG A 368 10.39 -3.24 19.83
C ARG A 368 9.39 -3.56 18.73
N PHE A 369 9.07 -2.58 17.90
CA PHE A 369 8.19 -2.78 16.74
C PHE A 369 8.93 -3.47 15.59
N ALA A 370 8.16 -4.11 14.72
CA ALA A 370 8.69 -4.76 13.52
C ALA A 370 9.43 -3.79 12.59
N TYR A 371 9.02 -2.52 12.51
CA TYR A 371 9.76 -1.50 11.76
C TYR A 371 11.16 -1.18 12.33
N GLU A 372 11.44 -1.60 13.57
CA GLU A 372 12.73 -1.43 14.24
C GLU A 372 13.59 -2.70 14.13
N GLY A 373 12.98 -3.88 14.34
CA GLY A 373 13.71 -5.17 14.30
C GLY A 373 13.76 -5.84 12.93
N CYS A 374 12.84 -5.52 12.03
CA CYS A 374 12.77 -6.06 10.68
C CYS A 374 12.99 -4.95 9.65
N ARG A 375 14.14 -4.27 9.75
CA ARG A 375 14.42 -3.05 8.99
C ARG A 375 14.44 -3.26 7.48
N GLY A 376 14.94 -4.41 7.04
CA GLY A 376 14.92 -4.82 5.63
C GLY A 376 13.49 -5.09 5.17
N SER A 377 12.73 -5.88 5.92
CA SER A 377 11.34 -6.23 5.62
C SER A 377 10.38 -5.02 5.65
N CYS A 378 10.68 -4.02 6.48
CA CYS A 378 9.88 -2.80 6.62
C CYS A 378 10.40 -1.61 5.81
N GLN A 379 11.48 -1.80 5.05
CA GLN A 379 12.13 -0.76 4.26
C GLN A 379 12.50 0.49 5.09
N THR A 380 12.84 0.29 6.36
CA THR A 380 13.32 1.34 7.28
C THR A 380 14.85 1.44 7.31
N CYS A 381 15.49 0.94 6.26
CA CYS A 381 16.94 0.99 6.08
C CYS A 381 17.46 2.42 5.78
N ASP A 382 18.69 2.66 6.23
CA ASP A 382 19.40 3.95 6.28
C ASP A 382 20.00 4.44 4.94
N LYS A 383 19.62 3.89 3.79
CA LYS A 383 20.19 4.37 2.51
C LYS A 383 19.62 5.74 2.15
N GLY A 384 20.35 6.78 2.57
CA GLY A 384 20.01 8.19 2.38
C GLY A 384 18.81 8.56 3.25
N CYS A 385 19.05 8.88 4.52
CA CYS A 385 18.02 9.56 5.31
C CYS A 385 17.77 10.95 4.71
N GLU A 386 16.83 11.02 3.77
CA GLU A 386 16.41 12.24 3.06
C GLU A 386 15.75 13.29 3.99
N GLY A 387 15.74 13.05 5.31
CA GLY A 387 15.06 13.89 6.27
C GLY A 387 13.76 13.26 6.75
N ASP A 388 13.13 13.96 7.69
CA ASP A 388 11.69 13.82 7.89
C ASP A 388 10.98 14.47 6.69
N ASP A 389 9.93 13.82 6.19
CA ASP A 389 9.04 14.35 5.17
C ASP A 389 8.39 15.66 5.68
N ALA A 390 8.74 16.77 5.04
CA ALA A 390 8.29 18.10 5.45
C ALA A 390 6.79 18.33 5.20
N ASP A 391 6.17 17.52 4.35
CA ASP A 391 4.75 17.61 4.01
C ASP A 391 3.91 16.55 4.76
N PHE A 392 4.55 15.71 5.56
CA PHE A 392 3.86 14.73 6.40
C PHE A 392 3.11 15.41 7.55
N TYR A 393 1.83 15.04 7.72
CA TYR A 393 1.06 15.38 8.91
C TYR A 393 -0.03 14.34 9.23
N VAL A 394 -0.43 14.24 10.49
CA VAL A 394 -1.53 13.34 10.92
C VAL A 394 -2.82 14.13 11.15
N GLY A 395 -3.62 14.25 10.10
CA GLY A 395 -4.93 14.89 10.11
C GLY A 395 -4.91 16.44 10.17
N ASP A 396 -4.10 17.02 11.04
CA ASP A 396 -3.88 18.47 11.14
C ASP A 396 -2.40 18.81 10.86
N PRO A 397 -2.08 19.86 10.06
CA PRO A 397 -0.71 20.22 9.71
C PRO A 397 0.24 20.51 10.89
N SER A 398 -0.28 20.85 12.08
CA SER A 398 0.54 20.99 13.29
C SER A 398 1.01 19.65 13.90
N LYS A 399 0.50 18.52 13.37
CA LYS A 399 0.89 17.16 13.75
C LYS A 399 1.86 16.58 12.72
N ASP A 400 2.90 17.34 12.44
CA ASP A 400 4.00 17.02 11.54
C ASP A 400 4.99 16.01 12.14
N CYS A 401 6.12 15.77 11.47
CA CYS A 401 7.17 14.88 12.00
C CYS A 401 7.78 15.37 13.31
N ASP A 402 7.82 16.69 13.60
CA ASP A 402 8.23 17.18 14.92
C ASP A 402 7.25 16.73 16.00
N TRP A 403 5.94 16.80 15.71
CA TRP A 403 4.93 16.22 16.58
C TRP A 403 5.10 14.70 16.73
N VAL A 404 5.41 13.96 15.67
CA VAL A 404 5.69 12.53 15.75
C VAL A 404 6.85 12.25 16.72
N GLY A 405 7.98 12.94 16.53
CA GLY A 405 9.20 12.70 17.32
C GLY A 405 9.07 13.01 18.80
N ARG A 406 8.13 13.89 19.17
CA ARG A 406 7.79 14.19 20.57
C ARG A 406 7.18 13.00 21.32
N ALA A 407 6.67 11.98 20.64
CA ALA A 407 6.24 10.72 21.26
C ALA A 407 6.36 9.56 20.25
N SER A 408 7.58 9.32 19.76
CA SER A 408 7.90 8.36 18.70
C SER A 408 7.32 6.96 18.96
N THR A 409 7.46 6.45 20.20
CA THR A 409 6.96 5.13 20.63
C THR A 409 5.46 4.90 20.37
N VAL A 410 4.66 5.96 20.31
CA VAL A 410 3.21 5.88 20.06
C VAL A 410 2.79 6.53 18.75
N ARG A 411 3.59 7.45 18.20
CA ARG A 411 3.24 8.24 17.00
C ARG A 411 3.85 7.69 15.71
N CYS A 412 4.96 6.95 15.76
CA CYS A 412 5.59 6.39 14.56
C CYS A 412 4.73 5.36 13.83
N LYS A 413 3.80 4.71 14.51
CA LYS A 413 2.80 3.82 13.90
C LYS A 413 1.57 4.53 13.33
N LYS A 414 1.50 5.87 13.38
CA LYS A 414 0.35 6.61 12.86
C LYS A 414 0.47 6.80 11.37
N GLU A 415 -0.64 6.61 10.69
CA GLU A 415 -0.80 6.96 9.28
C GLU A 415 -1.14 8.45 9.16
N GLY A 416 -0.50 9.11 8.20
CA GLY A 416 -0.65 10.53 7.91
C GLY A 416 -0.78 10.77 6.40
N SER A 417 -0.64 12.03 5.99
CA SER A 417 -0.89 12.53 4.64
C SER A 417 -0.15 11.79 3.51
N SER A 418 1.05 11.26 3.78
CA SER A 418 1.90 10.61 2.77
C SER A 418 2.23 9.15 3.10
N GLY A 419 1.66 8.56 4.15
CA GLY A 419 1.93 7.17 4.57
C GLY A 419 2.10 7.03 6.09
N PHE A 420 2.82 6.00 6.54
CA PHE A 420 3.09 5.83 7.97
C PHE A 420 4.24 6.72 8.47
N ALA A 421 4.10 7.22 9.69
CA ALA A 421 5.10 8.07 10.32
C ALA A 421 6.48 7.37 10.45
N TYR A 422 6.56 6.05 10.66
CA TYR A 422 7.84 5.34 10.71
C TYR A 422 8.57 5.36 9.36
N SER A 423 7.86 5.44 8.23
CA SER A 423 8.47 5.49 6.91
C SER A 423 8.70 6.92 6.40
N ARG A 424 7.86 7.87 6.84
CA ARG A 424 7.92 9.28 6.41
C ARG A 424 8.67 10.20 7.36
N CYS A 425 8.68 9.89 8.65
CA CYS A 425 9.35 10.66 9.71
C CYS A 425 10.53 9.87 10.29
N LYS A 426 11.42 9.37 9.42
CA LYS A 426 12.48 8.43 9.80
C LYS A 426 13.40 8.98 10.89
N TYR A 427 13.71 10.28 10.87
CA TYR A 427 14.51 10.92 11.93
C TYR A 427 13.71 11.07 13.21
N ALA A 428 12.49 11.60 13.15
CA ALA A 428 11.61 11.74 14.30
C ALA A 428 11.26 10.37 14.95
N CYS A 429 11.34 9.29 14.19
CA CYS A 429 11.19 7.93 14.68
C CYS A 429 12.47 7.25 15.15
N GLY A 430 13.64 7.90 15.05
CA GLY A 430 14.90 7.32 15.49
C GLY A 430 15.37 6.14 14.64
N LEU A 431 14.96 6.10 13.37
CA LEU A 431 15.29 5.02 12.41
C LEU A 431 16.47 5.38 11.52
N CYS A 432 16.99 6.59 11.69
CA CYS A 432 18.13 7.13 10.98
C CYS A 432 19.32 7.26 11.92
N ASN A 433 20.45 6.67 11.56
CA ASN A 433 21.67 6.82 12.34
C ASN A 433 22.43 8.09 11.89
N TYR A 434 22.64 9.02 12.81
CA TYR A 434 23.47 10.20 12.57
C TYR A 434 24.94 9.82 12.82
N GLU A 435 25.86 10.14 11.91
CA GLU A 435 27.30 9.98 12.21
C GLU A 435 27.66 10.76 13.49
N ASN A 436 28.26 10.07 14.47
CA ASN A 436 28.68 10.61 15.79
C ASN A 436 27.53 11.06 16.72
N CYS A 437 26.41 10.34 16.72
CA CYS A 437 25.24 10.64 17.55
C CYS A 437 24.94 9.60 18.63
N ASP A 438 25.84 8.64 18.87
CA ASP A 438 25.59 7.55 19.81
C ASP A 438 25.24 8.06 21.21
N ASP A 439 24.31 7.34 21.85
CA ASP A 439 24.04 7.51 23.26
C ASP A 439 25.25 7.05 24.09
N ASP A 440 25.54 7.75 25.17
CA ASP A 440 26.57 7.37 26.13
C ASP A 440 26.09 6.14 26.92
N GLU A 441 26.70 4.99 26.64
CA GLU A 441 26.39 3.71 27.29
C GLU A 441 26.59 3.74 28.82
N ASP A 442 27.41 4.66 29.34
CA ASP A 442 27.66 4.81 30.77
C ASP A 442 26.64 5.75 31.45
N TRP A 443 25.80 6.47 30.68
CA TRP A 443 24.83 7.40 31.25
C TRP A 443 23.65 6.67 31.91
N GLN A 444 23.40 6.98 33.18
CA GLN A 444 22.28 6.42 33.93
C GLN A 444 21.76 7.38 35.00
N MET A 445 20.52 7.18 35.44
CA MET A 445 19.96 7.95 36.54
C MET A 445 20.68 7.65 37.88
N PRO A 446 20.92 8.67 38.72
CA PRO A 446 21.55 8.48 40.03
C PRO A 446 20.84 7.45 40.90
N GLY A 447 21.53 6.33 41.15
CA GLY A 447 21.03 5.23 41.99
C GLY A 447 19.97 4.33 41.33
N GLU A 448 19.72 4.50 40.03
CA GLU A 448 18.78 3.69 39.25
C GLU A 448 19.39 3.23 37.92
N PRO A 449 20.30 2.23 37.92
CA PRO A 449 21.04 1.81 36.72
C PRO A 449 20.20 1.29 35.55
N SER A 450 18.96 0.89 35.80
CA SER A 450 18.03 0.46 34.74
C SER A 450 17.33 1.63 34.03
N LYS A 451 17.74 2.87 34.33
CA LYS A 451 17.22 4.10 33.72
C LYS A 451 18.38 4.77 32.97
N ASP A 452 18.72 4.14 31.87
CA ASP A 452 19.75 4.50 30.89
C ASP A 452 19.15 5.36 29.76
N CYS A 453 19.88 5.51 28.65
CA CYS A 453 19.43 6.29 27.50
C CYS A 453 18.20 5.68 26.81
N ASP A 454 18.01 4.36 26.78
CA ASP A 454 16.78 3.74 26.27
C ASP A 454 15.56 4.21 27.08
N TRP A 455 15.70 4.21 28.42
CA TRP A 455 14.68 4.80 29.28
C TRP A 455 14.46 6.28 28.97
N VAL A 456 15.48 7.05 28.62
CA VAL A 456 15.30 8.45 28.22
C VAL A 456 14.48 8.57 26.92
N GLY A 457 14.81 7.77 25.91
CA GLY A 457 14.18 7.76 24.58
C GLY A 457 12.67 7.50 24.62
N ASP A 458 12.21 6.66 25.54
CA ASP A 458 10.79 6.34 25.73
C ASP A 458 9.90 7.58 26.00
N PHE A 459 10.42 8.61 26.70
CA PHE A 459 9.67 9.84 27.03
C PHE A 459 10.55 11.09 27.01
N ARG A 460 11.11 11.38 25.84
CA ARG A 460 12.02 12.52 25.56
C ARG A 460 11.60 13.84 26.19
N GLN A 461 10.31 14.18 26.05
CA GLN A 461 9.75 15.45 26.53
C GLN A 461 10.00 15.75 28.00
N ASN A 462 10.20 14.71 28.83
CA ASN A 462 10.39 14.84 30.29
C ASN A 462 11.72 14.27 30.78
N ARG A 463 12.33 13.36 30.02
CA ARG A 463 13.51 12.60 30.44
C ARG A 463 14.82 13.21 29.93
N CYS A 464 14.80 13.90 28.79
CA CYS A 464 16.01 14.53 28.23
C CYS A 464 16.59 15.67 29.08
N VAL A 465 15.79 16.26 29.97
CA VAL A 465 16.23 17.30 30.90
C VAL A 465 16.67 16.76 32.26
N LYS A 466 16.78 15.44 32.42
CA LYS A 466 17.30 14.81 33.64
C LYS A 466 18.82 14.86 33.67
N VAL A 467 19.39 14.87 34.87
CA VAL A 467 20.84 14.89 35.10
C VAL A 467 21.26 13.50 35.57
N GLY A 468 22.24 12.92 34.88
CA GLY A 468 22.81 11.61 35.17
C GLY A 468 23.66 11.61 36.45
N ASP A 469 24.15 10.43 36.82
CA ASP A 469 25.11 10.24 37.92
C ASP A 469 26.49 10.87 37.66
N ASP A 470 26.87 10.98 36.39
CA ASP A 470 28.03 11.70 35.88
C ASP A 470 27.90 13.24 35.94
N GLY A 471 26.69 13.75 36.20
CA GLY A 471 26.37 15.17 36.27
C GLY A 471 26.02 15.85 34.94
N SER A 472 25.98 15.10 33.83
CA SER A 472 25.57 15.60 32.51
C SER A 472 24.05 15.54 32.33
N PHE A 473 23.49 16.40 31.48
CA PHE A 473 22.09 16.25 31.09
C PHE A 473 21.92 15.10 30.09
N ALA A 474 20.77 14.42 30.16
CA ALA A 474 20.43 13.36 29.21
C ALA A 474 20.41 13.85 27.75
N PHE A 475 20.05 15.10 27.47
CA PHE A 475 20.15 15.63 26.10
C PHE A 475 21.61 15.81 25.61
N GLU A 476 22.59 15.83 26.51
CA GLU A 476 24.02 15.93 26.18
C GLU A 476 24.64 14.56 25.97
N SER A 477 24.22 13.57 26.75
CA SER A 477 24.82 12.23 26.80
C SER A 477 23.99 11.16 26.09
N CYS A 478 22.66 11.26 26.13
CA CYS A 478 21.73 10.42 25.38
C CYS A 478 21.27 11.12 24.10
N ARG A 479 22.23 11.49 23.23
CA ARG A 479 21.96 12.37 22.09
C ARG A 479 21.03 11.75 21.05
N HIS A 480 21.22 10.47 20.76
CA HIS A 480 20.36 9.70 19.88
C HIS A 480 18.97 9.58 20.49
N SER A 481 18.86 9.15 21.74
CA SER A 481 17.58 9.00 22.44
C SER A 481 16.84 10.32 22.62
N CYS A 482 17.54 11.45 22.73
CA CYS A 482 16.94 12.78 22.90
C CYS A 482 16.71 13.56 21.61
N HIS A 483 17.16 13.05 20.47
CA HIS A 483 17.13 13.77 19.19
C HIS A 483 17.84 15.13 19.29
N SER A 484 18.86 15.24 20.14
CA SER A 484 19.66 16.46 20.25
C SER A 484 20.75 16.53 19.18
N CYS A 485 20.92 15.48 18.38
CA CYS A 485 21.78 15.47 17.21
C CYS A 485 21.20 16.33 16.08
N THR A 486 22.06 17.11 15.42
CA THR A 486 21.64 17.98 14.30
C THR A 486 21.84 17.31 12.94
N ARG A 487 20.96 17.68 11.99
CA ARG A 487 20.93 17.26 10.58
C ARG A 487 22.26 17.54 9.86
N ILE A 488 23.06 16.51 9.61
CA ILE A 488 24.00 16.53 8.49
C ILE A 488 23.14 16.49 7.22
N ILE A 489 23.49 17.29 6.21
CA ILE A 489 22.82 17.43 4.91
C ILE A 489 21.76 18.57 4.89
N THR A 490 22.30 19.80 4.77
CA THR A 490 21.79 20.98 4.03
C THR A 490 21.18 22.19 4.75
N LYS A 491 20.94 22.17 6.07
CA LYS A 491 20.70 23.43 6.81
C LYS A 491 21.81 23.67 7.83
N ALA A 492 22.52 24.78 7.67
CA ALA A 492 23.46 25.25 8.69
C ALA A 492 22.75 25.28 10.05
N CYS A 493 23.34 24.63 11.06
CA CYS A 493 22.83 24.72 12.43
C CYS A 493 22.67 26.21 12.81
N SER A 494 21.47 26.58 13.24
CA SER A 494 21.15 27.93 13.66
C SER A 494 20.12 27.92 14.78
N ASP A 495 20.29 28.84 15.73
CA ASP A 495 19.29 29.12 16.75
C ASP A 495 17.98 29.65 16.15
N SER A 496 16.85 29.25 16.73
CA SER A 496 15.52 29.74 16.36
C SER A 496 15.41 31.24 16.62
N THR A 497 15.01 32.00 15.60
CA THR A 497 14.76 33.44 15.72
C THR A 497 13.41 33.77 16.34
N SER A 498 12.52 32.78 16.47
CA SER A 498 11.16 32.95 16.99
C SER A 498 10.93 32.29 18.34
N TRP A 499 11.90 31.52 18.85
CA TRP A 499 11.78 30.88 20.16
C TRP A 499 12.10 31.88 21.28
N TYR A 500 11.28 31.85 22.32
CA TYR A 500 11.51 32.57 23.56
C TYR A 500 10.95 31.78 24.74
N LYS A 501 11.53 31.99 25.92
CA LYS A 501 11.06 31.38 27.16
C LYS A 501 9.59 31.74 27.39
N ARG A 502 8.78 30.74 27.76
CA ARG A 502 7.37 30.92 28.09
C ARG A 502 7.12 32.12 29.02
N ASP A 503 6.11 32.91 28.67
CA ASP A 503 5.71 34.14 29.36
C ASP A 503 6.78 35.25 29.44
N GLU A 504 7.95 35.08 28.81
CA GLU A 504 9.10 36.00 28.87
C GLU A 504 9.71 36.22 27.46
N PRO A 505 9.04 36.96 26.56
CA PRO A 505 9.41 37.10 25.14
C PRO A 505 10.77 37.75 24.89
N GLU A 506 11.33 38.44 25.88
CA GLU A 506 12.68 39.01 25.82
C GLU A 506 13.80 37.97 25.98
N LYS A 507 13.47 36.73 26.38
CA LYS A 507 14.44 35.66 26.67
C LYS A 507 14.52 34.65 25.52
N GLY A 508 15.16 35.06 24.43
CA GLY A 508 15.46 34.21 23.26
C GLY A 508 16.73 33.37 23.41
N CYS A 509 17.22 32.79 22.31
CA CYS A 509 18.39 31.90 22.33
C CYS A 509 19.68 32.56 22.86
N ASP A 510 19.92 33.86 22.62
CA ASP A 510 21.04 34.58 23.23
C ASP A 510 21.02 34.54 24.78
N TRP A 511 19.81 34.63 25.37
CA TRP A 511 19.64 34.49 26.81
C TRP A 511 19.93 33.06 27.27
N VAL A 512 19.58 32.06 26.47
CA VAL A 512 19.89 30.65 26.74
C VAL A 512 21.41 30.43 26.79
N GLY A 513 22.13 30.86 25.75
CA GLY A 513 23.59 30.68 25.65
C GLY A 513 24.37 31.34 26.79
N GLY A 514 23.82 32.39 27.41
CA GLY A 514 24.44 33.05 28.57
C GLY A 514 24.52 32.21 29.85
N PHE A 515 23.84 31.05 29.94
CA PHE A 515 23.93 30.13 31.07
C PHE A 515 23.60 28.68 30.66
N ALA A 516 24.15 28.24 29.53
CA ALA A 516 24.14 26.84 29.11
C ALA A 516 25.06 26.00 30.03
N PRO A 517 24.78 24.70 30.24
CA PRO A 517 23.63 23.94 29.73
C PRO A 517 22.35 24.13 30.56
N SER A 518 22.40 24.79 31.72
CA SER A 518 21.24 24.87 32.63
C SER A 518 20.01 25.54 32.00
N ARG A 519 20.20 26.58 31.16
CA ARG A 519 19.07 27.22 30.45
C ARG A 519 18.56 26.43 29.26
N CYS A 520 19.28 25.42 28.80
CA CYS A 520 18.87 24.53 27.72
C CYS A 520 17.70 23.61 28.13
N ALA A 521 17.53 23.40 29.44
CA ALA A 521 16.40 22.70 30.03
C ALA A 521 15.20 23.60 30.39
N VAL A 522 14.97 24.69 29.64
CA VAL A 522 13.82 25.60 29.82
C VAL A 522 12.84 25.44 28.66
N ARG A 523 11.53 25.46 28.94
CA ARG A 523 10.48 25.42 27.89
C ARG A 523 10.14 26.78 27.32
N GLY A 524 9.95 26.80 26.00
CA GLY A 524 9.43 27.94 25.28
C GLY A 524 7.91 28.04 25.29
N GLU A 525 7.41 29.12 24.70
CA GLU A 525 5.98 29.33 24.45
C GLU A 525 5.40 28.23 23.54
N ASP A 526 6.18 27.79 22.55
CA ASP A 526 5.82 26.76 21.56
C ASP A 526 5.98 25.31 22.07
N ASP A 527 6.12 25.14 23.39
CA ASP A 527 6.38 23.88 24.11
C ASP A 527 7.72 23.20 23.81
N ARG A 528 8.57 23.72 22.90
CA ARG A 528 9.90 23.18 22.65
C ARG A 528 10.88 23.53 23.75
N TRP A 529 11.81 22.62 24.04
CA TRP A 529 12.91 22.90 24.95
C TRP A 529 13.95 23.80 24.28
N ALA A 530 14.66 24.58 25.08
CA ALA A 530 15.72 25.46 24.58
C ALA A 530 16.86 24.67 23.89
N PHE A 531 17.18 23.45 24.33
CA PHE A 531 18.17 22.61 23.64
C PHE A 531 17.75 22.18 22.21
N GLU A 532 16.44 22.11 21.95
CA GLU A 532 15.88 21.77 20.64
C GLU A 532 15.82 23.01 19.73
N ALA A 533 15.39 24.15 20.29
CA ALA A 533 15.16 25.37 19.53
C ALA A 533 16.40 26.26 19.39
N CYS A 534 17.39 26.12 20.28
CA CYS A 534 18.60 26.93 20.33
C CYS A 534 19.87 26.07 20.30
N PRO A 535 20.07 25.25 19.24
CA PRO A 535 21.10 24.22 19.27
C PRO A 535 22.53 24.77 19.17
N VAL A 536 22.74 26.00 18.64
CA VAL A 536 24.04 26.69 18.72
C VAL A 536 24.31 27.12 20.15
N SER A 537 23.34 27.81 20.77
CA SER A 537 23.47 28.30 22.15
C SER A 537 23.63 27.19 23.18
N CYS A 538 23.08 26.01 22.91
CA CYS A 538 23.16 24.84 23.77
C CYS A 538 24.29 23.88 23.42
N SER A 539 25.10 24.19 22.40
CA SER A 539 26.19 23.31 21.93
C SER A 539 25.72 21.90 21.58
N THR A 540 24.47 21.76 21.14
CA THR A 540 23.92 20.51 20.60
C THR A 540 24.16 20.38 19.08
N CYS A 541 24.86 21.35 18.49
CA CYS A 541 25.38 21.26 17.14
C CYS A 541 26.82 20.74 17.11
N SER A 542 27.08 19.79 16.22
CA SER A 542 28.41 19.22 15.97
C SER A 542 28.69 19.17 14.47
#